data_AF-A0A5Q0LN79-F1
#
_entry.id   AF-A0A5Q0LN79-F1
#
_cell.length_a   1.000
_cell.length_b   1.000
_cell.length_c   1.000
_cell.angle_alpha   90.00
_cell.angle_beta   90.00
_cell.angle_gamma   90.00
#
_symmetry.space_group_name_H-M   'P 1'
#
loop_
_entity.id
_entity.type
_entity.pdbx_description
1 polymer ?
#
loop_
_entity_poly.entity_id
_entity_poly.type
_entity_poly.pdbx_seq_one_letter_code
_entity_poly.pdbx_strand_id
1 'polypeptide(L)'
;MSRRDEGPRNVRARPGVVVQGGPLTVAVDGDSCRAGGGTVSSRAFGTTRLRRAGGGTATARVFVDRGVRPGSYDITARCDDRTLTRPAAFTVIGGVSGGLGGAASTGATPTDIAIGSGLVAAAVLGGAVLWLRRRPGRRI
;
A
#
# COMPACT_ATOMS: atom_id res chain seq x y z
N MET A 1 12.97 -30.54 14.27
CA MET A 1 12.68 -30.10 12.88
C MET A 1 13.36 -28.76 12.68
N SER A 2 14.55 -28.74 12.06
CA SER A 2 15.30 -27.49 11.84
C SER A 2 14.50 -26.59 10.89
N ARG A 3 13.97 -25.47 11.40
CA ARG A 3 13.61 -24.35 10.52
C ARG A 3 14.93 -23.91 9.91
N ARG A 4 15.20 -24.34 8.68
CA ARG A 4 16.18 -23.65 7.87
C ARG A 4 15.62 -22.24 7.73
N ASP A 5 16.31 -21.26 8.30
CA ASP A 5 16.08 -19.86 7.98
C ASP A 5 16.30 -19.72 6.47
N GLU A 6 15.23 -19.94 5.72
CA GLU A 6 15.35 -19.99 4.28
C GLU A 6 15.55 -18.55 3.82
N GLY A 7 16.56 -18.38 2.97
CA GLY A 7 16.90 -17.09 2.38
C GLY A 7 15.70 -16.49 1.62
N PRO A 8 15.84 -15.26 1.11
CA PRO A 8 14.85 -14.71 0.19
C PRO A 8 14.67 -15.68 -0.98
N ARG A 9 13.45 -16.18 -1.16
CA ARG A 9 13.10 -17.15 -2.22
C ARG A 9 12.48 -16.48 -3.43
N ASN A 10 11.75 -15.41 -3.19
CA ASN A 10 11.00 -14.72 -4.23
C ASN A 10 10.79 -13.26 -3.85
N VAL A 11 10.84 -12.38 -4.85
CA VAL A 11 10.59 -10.94 -4.73
C VAL A 11 9.46 -10.60 -5.68
N ARG A 12 8.41 -9.91 -5.23
CA ARG A 12 7.29 -9.47 -6.08
C ARG A 12 7.13 -7.97 -5.94
N ALA A 13 7.01 -7.28 -7.07
CA ALA A 13 6.66 -5.87 -7.10
C ALA A 13 5.21 -5.71 -7.54
N ARG A 14 4.44 -4.89 -6.82
CA ARG A 14 3.06 -4.55 -7.13
C ARG A 14 2.87 -3.02 -7.05
N PRO A 15 2.35 -2.37 -8.10
CA PRO A 15 2.05 -2.91 -9.44
C PRO A 15 3.32 -3.28 -10.24
N GLY A 16 3.18 -4.08 -11.30
CA GLY A 16 4.31 -4.44 -12.19
C GLY A 16 4.70 -3.33 -13.17
N VAL A 17 3.82 -2.34 -13.35
CA VAL A 17 4.05 -1.12 -14.13
C VAL A 17 3.68 0.07 -13.26
N VAL A 18 4.55 1.07 -13.19
CA VAL A 18 4.39 2.21 -12.27
C VAL A 18 4.91 3.49 -12.94
N VAL A 19 4.29 4.62 -12.62
CA VAL A 19 4.76 5.94 -13.07
C VAL A 19 5.88 6.46 -12.15
N GLN A 20 6.69 7.37 -12.67
CA GLN A 20 7.61 8.17 -11.85
C GLN A 20 6.86 8.84 -10.68
N GLY A 21 7.43 8.81 -9.48
CA GLY A 21 6.76 9.32 -8.27
C GLY A 21 5.65 8.42 -7.71
N GLY A 22 5.32 7.32 -8.39
CA GLY A 22 4.22 6.43 -8.02
C GLY A 22 4.56 5.51 -6.84
N PRO A 23 3.55 5.06 -6.07
CA PRO A 23 3.74 4.09 -5.01
C PRO A 23 4.02 2.69 -5.58
N LEU A 24 4.94 1.97 -4.95
CA LEU A 24 5.27 0.59 -5.25
C LEU A 24 5.35 -0.22 -3.96
N THR A 25 4.73 -1.39 -3.94
CA THR A 25 4.83 -2.35 -2.85
C THR A 25 5.72 -3.51 -3.28
N VAL A 26 6.81 -3.71 -2.56
CA VAL A 26 7.72 -4.83 -2.75
C VAL A 26 7.45 -5.85 -1.67
N ALA A 27 7.16 -7.09 -2.07
CA ALA A 27 6.99 -8.23 -1.18
C ALA A 27 8.13 -9.22 -1.39
N VAL A 28 8.68 -9.76 -0.31
CA VAL A 28 9.76 -10.75 -0.33
C VAL A 28 9.33 -11.93 0.52
N ASP A 29 9.38 -13.11 -0.08
CA ASP A 29 9.06 -14.38 0.59
C ASP A 29 10.35 -14.95 1.17
N GLY A 30 10.38 -15.20 2.49
CA GLY A 30 11.55 -15.75 3.20
C GLY A 30 11.49 -15.50 4.71
N ASP A 31 11.83 -16.53 5.50
CA ASP A 31 11.81 -16.46 6.97
C ASP A 31 12.93 -15.57 7.52
N SER A 32 14.11 -15.57 6.89
CA SER A 32 15.22 -14.64 7.18
C SER A 32 14.80 -13.17 7.03
N CYS A 33 14.01 -12.86 6.01
CA CYS A 33 13.50 -11.50 5.78
C CYS A 33 12.49 -11.04 6.84
N ARG A 34 11.92 -11.96 7.62
CA ARG A 34 10.94 -11.69 8.68
C ARG A 34 11.59 -11.33 10.02
N ALA A 35 12.85 -11.72 10.24
CA ALA A 35 13.55 -11.54 11.52
C ALA A 35 13.84 -10.07 11.87
N GLY A 36 13.69 -9.15 10.91
CA GLY A 36 13.68 -7.70 11.16
C GLY A 36 14.88 -6.92 10.61
N GLY A 37 15.77 -7.56 9.85
CA GLY A 37 16.94 -6.94 9.22
C GLY A 37 16.88 -6.81 7.69
N GLY A 38 15.82 -7.30 7.06
CA GLY A 38 15.72 -7.33 5.59
C GLY A 38 15.66 -5.94 4.97
N THR A 39 16.37 -5.75 3.85
CA THR A 39 16.31 -4.54 3.02
C THR A 39 16.02 -4.91 1.57
N VAL A 40 15.35 -4.00 0.86
CA VAL A 40 15.19 -4.06 -0.58
C VAL A 40 15.81 -2.83 -1.21
N SER A 41 16.49 -3.01 -2.33
CA SER A 41 17.08 -1.92 -3.07
C SER A 41 16.78 -2.02 -4.56
N SER A 42 16.64 -0.85 -5.19
CA SER A 42 16.56 -0.72 -6.64
C SER A 42 17.14 0.61 -7.06
N ARG A 43 17.60 0.69 -8.31
CA ARG A 43 18.02 1.96 -8.95
C ARG A 43 16.88 2.98 -9.04
N ALA A 44 15.63 2.57 -8.82
CA ALA A 44 14.48 3.43 -8.97
C ALA A 44 13.93 4.05 -7.67
N PHE A 45 14.35 3.59 -6.49
CA PHE A 45 13.81 4.05 -5.19
C PHE A 45 14.82 3.96 -4.03
N GLY A 46 16.09 3.65 -4.31
CA GLY A 46 17.11 3.46 -3.28
C GLY A 46 16.89 2.22 -2.41
N THR A 47 17.44 2.24 -1.20
CA THR A 47 17.37 1.13 -0.23
C THR A 47 16.32 1.40 0.84
N THR A 48 15.41 0.45 1.06
CA THR A 48 14.34 0.55 2.07
C THR A 48 14.28 -0.72 2.93
N ARG A 49 13.93 -0.56 4.22
CA ARG A 49 13.77 -1.68 5.15
C ARG A 49 12.45 -2.42 4.93
N LEU A 50 12.54 -3.75 4.89
CA LEU A 50 11.38 -4.64 4.87
C LEU A 50 10.70 -4.66 6.25
N ARG A 51 9.38 -4.79 6.24
CA ARG A 51 8.52 -4.93 7.41
C ARG A 51 7.77 -6.24 7.33
N ARG A 52 7.53 -6.87 8.47
CA ARG A 52 6.81 -8.14 8.56
C ARG A 52 5.35 -7.92 8.14
N ALA A 53 4.87 -8.69 7.14
CA ALA A 53 3.48 -8.60 6.65
C ALA A 53 2.62 -9.82 7.06
N GLY A 54 3.23 -10.96 7.39
CA GLY A 54 2.54 -12.19 7.77
C GLY A 54 2.84 -13.34 6.79
N GLY A 55 2.49 -14.58 7.14
CA GLY A 55 2.51 -15.73 6.21
C GLY A 55 3.87 -16.10 5.58
N GLY A 56 5.00 -15.73 6.21
CA GLY A 56 6.35 -15.95 5.62
C GLY A 56 6.81 -14.85 4.66
N THR A 57 6.06 -13.75 4.56
CA THR A 57 6.35 -12.63 3.67
C THR A 57 6.70 -11.36 4.47
N ALA A 58 7.70 -10.64 3.95
CA ALA A 58 8.07 -9.29 4.38
C ALA A 58 7.80 -8.29 3.25
N THR A 59 7.34 -7.09 3.57
CA THR A 59 6.95 -6.07 2.59
C THR A 59 7.61 -4.73 2.86
N ALA A 60 7.95 -3.99 1.82
CA ALA A 60 8.33 -2.60 1.89
C ALA A 60 7.45 -1.78 0.95
N ARG A 61 7.01 -0.61 1.43
CA ARG A 61 6.32 0.38 0.61
C ARG A 61 7.31 1.48 0.26
N VAL A 62 7.47 1.72 -1.03
CA VAL A 62 8.43 2.68 -1.58
C VAL A 62 7.75 3.58 -2.60
N PHE A 63 8.38 4.71 -2.92
CA PHE A 63 7.99 5.57 -4.02
C PHE A 63 9.09 5.54 -5.06
N VAL A 64 8.71 5.42 -6.34
CA VAL A 64 9.66 5.51 -7.44
C VAL A 64 10.14 6.95 -7.57
N ASP A 65 11.43 7.17 -7.73
CA ASP A 65 12.00 8.50 -7.86
C ASP A 65 11.43 9.22 -9.10
N ARG A 66 11.21 10.53 -8.98
CA ARG A 66 10.62 11.33 -10.07
C ARG A 66 11.57 11.52 -11.27
N GLY A 67 12.88 11.40 -11.06
CA GLY A 67 13.92 11.58 -12.09
C GLY A 67 14.38 10.30 -12.78
N VAL A 68 13.74 9.17 -12.46
CA VAL A 68 14.12 7.84 -13.00
C VAL A 68 13.66 7.71 -14.44
N ARG A 69 14.57 7.24 -15.31
CA ARG A 69 14.27 7.03 -16.73
C ARG A 69 13.21 5.93 -16.91
N PRO A 70 12.31 6.04 -17.90
CA PRO A 70 11.42 4.94 -18.24
C PRO A 70 12.23 3.68 -18.61
N GLY A 71 11.75 2.51 -18.19
CA GLY A 71 12.41 1.23 -18.46
C GLY A 71 12.12 0.17 -17.39
N SER A 72 12.67 -1.03 -17.57
CA SER A 72 12.56 -2.11 -16.59
C SER A 72 13.63 -2.00 -15.50
N TYR A 73 13.22 -2.28 -14.26
CA TYR A 73 14.05 -2.16 -13.08
C TYR A 73 14.09 -3.45 -12.29
N ASP A 74 15.28 -3.79 -11.83
CA ASP A 74 15.53 -4.95 -10.98
C ASP A 74 15.32 -4.56 -9.52
N ILE A 75 15.01 -5.55 -8.69
CA ILE A 75 14.95 -5.39 -7.24
C ILE A 75 15.88 -6.40 -6.60
N THR A 76 16.75 -5.93 -5.71
CA THR A 76 17.60 -6.77 -4.88
C THR A 76 17.05 -6.78 -3.48
N ALA A 77 16.67 -7.95 -2.98
CA ALA A 77 16.36 -8.19 -1.58
C ALA A 77 17.61 -8.71 -0.87
N ARG A 78 17.92 -8.15 0.30
CA ARG A 78 18.97 -8.61 1.19
C ARG A 78 18.37 -8.92 2.55
N CYS A 79 18.49 -10.16 2.99
CA CYS A 79 18.00 -10.63 4.28
C CYS A 79 19.14 -11.38 4.95
N ASP A 80 19.61 -10.86 6.09
CA ASP A 80 20.82 -11.31 6.77
C ASP A 80 22.02 -11.35 5.78
N ASP A 81 22.62 -12.53 5.59
CA ASP A 81 23.75 -12.77 4.68
C ASP A 81 23.32 -13.30 3.29
N ARG A 82 22.01 -13.33 3.01
CA ARG A 82 21.48 -13.81 1.74
C ARG A 82 20.97 -12.66 0.89
N THR A 83 21.23 -12.73 -0.40
CA THR A 83 20.73 -11.77 -1.38
C THR A 83 19.99 -12.50 -2.49
N LEU A 84 18.90 -11.89 -2.96
CA LEU A 84 18.16 -12.35 -4.12
C LEU A 84 17.84 -11.15 -5.00
N THR A 85 18.30 -11.19 -6.24
CA THR A 85 17.97 -10.18 -7.24
C THR A 85 16.92 -10.75 -8.17
N ARG A 86 15.80 -10.03 -8.30
CA ARG A 86 14.81 -10.30 -9.34
C ARG A 86 15.02 -9.36 -10.51
N PRO A 87 15.45 -9.87 -11.68
CA PRO A 87 15.57 -9.06 -12.88
C PRO A 87 14.19 -8.65 -13.39
N ALA A 88 14.10 -7.47 -13.99
CA ALA A 88 12.89 -6.90 -14.57
C ALA A 88 11.66 -7.02 -13.66
N ALA A 89 11.83 -6.73 -12.36
CA ALA A 89 10.79 -6.92 -11.36
C ALA A 89 9.58 -5.99 -11.58
N PHE A 90 9.81 -4.80 -12.13
CA PHE A 90 8.78 -3.85 -12.53
C PHE A 90 9.27 -2.95 -13.66
N THR A 91 8.34 -2.27 -14.32
CA THR A 91 8.63 -1.29 -15.37
C THR A 91 8.17 0.10 -14.94
N VAL A 92 9.06 1.07 -15.08
CA VAL A 92 8.74 2.48 -14.90
C VAL A 92 8.35 3.05 -16.25
N ILE A 93 7.16 3.65 -16.31
CA ILE A 93 6.71 4.44 -17.44
C ILE A 93 6.89 5.92 -17.11
N GLY A 94 7.15 6.72 -18.15
CA GLY A 94 7.27 8.17 -18.00
C GLY A 94 6.00 8.75 -17.38
N GLY A 95 6.16 9.75 -16.50
CA GLY A 95 5.02 10.47 -15.99
C GLY A 95 4.30 11.15 -17.14
N VAL A 96 2.99 10.95 -17.26
CA VAL A 96 2.16 11.89 -18.01
C VAL A 96 2.17 13.19 -17.20
N SER A 97 2.59 14.30 -17.82
CA SER A 97 2.37 15.65 -17.28
C SER A 97 0.86 15.92 -17.29
N GLY A 98 0.13 15.33 -16.35
CA GLY A 98 -1.32 15.43 -16.25
C GLY A 98 -1.72 15.72 -14.82
N GLY A 99 -1.99 17.00 -14.54
CA GLY A 99 -2.90 17.47 -13.48
C GLY A 99 -2.60 17.05 -12.03
N LEU A 100 -2.35 18.06 -11.18
CA LEU A 100 -2.54 17.98 -9.74
C LEU A 100 -3.99 17.54 -9.42
N GLY A 101 -4.23 16.26 -9.17
CA GLY A 101 -5.56 15.78 -8.77
C GLY A 101 -5.63 14.27 -8.63
N GLY A 102 -5.16 13.71 -7.52
CA GLY A 102 -5.32 12.27 -7.28
C GLY A 102 -4.54 11.70 -6.11
N ALA A 103 -4.81 12.18 -4.89
CA ALA A 103 -4.46 11.42 -3.69
C ALA A 103 -5.38 10.20 -3.58
N ALA A 104 -4.92 9.03 -4.03
CA ALA A 104 -5.63 7.78 -3.78
C ALA A 104 -4.64 6.63 -3.64
N SER A 105 -3.89 6.58 -2.53
CA SER A 105 -3.09 5.39 -2.17
C SER A 105 -2.66 5.43 -0.70
N THR A 106 -3.59 5.55 0.25
CA THR A 106 -3.41 5.03 1.63
C THR A 106 -4.78 4.99 2.28
N GLY A 107 -5.42 3.81 2.32
CA GLY A 107 -6.47 3.44 3.28
C GLY A 107 -7.79 4.24 3.22
N ALA A 108 -8.85 3.57 2.75
CA ALA A 108 -10.22 4.06 2.60
C ALA A 108 -10.45 4.99 1.40
N THR A 109 -11.26 4.51 0.47
CA THR A 109 -11.86 5.24 -0.64
C THR A 109 -12.60 6.48 -0.12
N PRO A 110 -12.22 7.73 -0.48
CA PRO A 110 -13.02 8.92 -0.13
C PRO A 110 -14.42 8.89 -0.77
N THR A 111 -14.58 8.10 -1.83
CA THR A 111 -15.85 7.85 -2.50
C THR A 111 -16.84 7.02 -1.65
N ASP A 112 -16.40 6.12 -0.77
CA ASP A 112 -17.32 5.35 0.09
C ASP A 112 -17.82 6.16 1.29
N ILE A 113 -17.00 7.08 1.81
CA ILE A 113 -17.37 7.91 2.98
C ILE A 113 -18.45 8.95 2.60
N ALA A 114 -18.41 9.48 1.37
CA ALA A 114 -19.38 10.45 0.89
C ALA A 114 -20.79 9.87 0.73
N ILE A 115 -20.90 8.60 0.35
CA ILE A 115 -22.20 7.95 0.15
C ILE A 115 -22.80 7.50 1.50
N GLY A 116 -21.99 6.97 2.41
CA GLY A 116 -22.48 6.50 3.71
C GLY A 116 -22.98 7.61 4.64
N SER A 117 -22.39 8.80 4.58
CA SER A 117 -22.75 9.91 5.49
C SER A 117 -24.08 10.60 5.14
N GLY A 118 -24.45 10.67 3.85
CA GLY A 118 -25.68 11.34 3.40
C GLY A 118 -26.96 10.63 3.87
N LEU A 119 -26.97 9.30 3.84
CA LEU A 119 -28.15 8.52 4.23
C LEU A 119 -28.43 8.56 5.74
N VAL A 120 -27.38 8.59 6.58
CA VAL A 120 -27.51 8.69 8.04
C VAL A 120 -28.06 10.05 8.47
N ALA A 121 -27.59 11.15 7.86
CA ALA A 121 -28.09 12.49 8.17
C ALA A 121 -29.59 12.64 7.85
N ALA A 122 -30.04 12.11 6.70
CA ALA A 122 -31.45 12.14 6.32
C ALA A 122 -32.34 11.34 7.30
N ALA A 123 -31.89 10.18 7.77
CA ALA A 123 -32.63 9.36 8.73
C ALA A 123 -32.74 10.04 10.10
N VAL A 124 -31.68 10.71 10.58
CA VAL A 124 -31.71 11.44 11.87
C VAL A 124 -32.65 12.64 11.79
N LEU A 125 -32.60 13.43 10.70
CA LEU A 125 -33.50 14.57 10.54
C LEU A 125 -34.96 14.12 10.41
N GLY A 126 -35.24 13.06 9.64
CA GLY A 126 -36.58 12.48 9.53
C GLY A 126 -37.10 11.92 10.85
N GLY A 127 -36.26 11.19 11.58
CA GLY A 127 -36.60 10.63 12.89
C GLY A 127 -36.84 11.70 13.96
N ALA A 128 -36.02 12.75 13.98
CA ALA A 128 -36.16 13.87 14.92
C ALA A 128 -37.47 14.64 14.71
N VAL A 129 -37.87 14.90 13.46
CA VAL A 129 -39.14 15.57 13.15
C VAL A 129 -40.34 14.71 13.56
N LEU A 130 -40.28 13.40 13.29
CA LEU A 130 -41.37 12.50 13.67
C LEU A 130 -41.48 12.37 15.20
N TRP A 131 -40.36 12.35 15.91
CA TRP A 131 -40.32 12.30 17.37
C TRP A 131 -40.84 13.59 18.02
N LEU A 132 -40.48 14.76 17.47
CA LEU A 132 -41.04 16.05 17.90
C LEU A 132 -42.55 16.13 17.67
N ARG A 133 -43.05 15.58 16.55
CA ARG A 133 -44.49 15.46 16.28
C ARG A 133 -45.21 14.48 17.21
N ARG A 134 -44.52 13.44 17.69
CA ARG A 134 -45.06 12.41 18.58
C ARG A 134 -44.76 12.62 20.05
N ARG A 135 -44.34 13.82 20.50
CA ARG A 135 -44.47 14.16 21.92
C ARG A 135 -45.94 14.50 22.21
N PRO A 136 -46.78 13.59 22.76
CA PRO A 136 -48.02 14.02 23.35
C PRO A 136 -47.65 14.96 24.50
N GLY A 137 -48.11 16.21 24.42
CA GLY A 137 -47.98 17.14 25.52
C GLY A 137 -48.58 16.52 26.77
N ARG A 138 -47.72 16.20 27.75
CA ARG A 138 -48.13 15.91 29.12
C ARG A 138 -48.70 17.21 29.66
N ARG A 139 -50.01 17.41 29.54
CA ARG A 139 -50.74 18.37 30.36
C ARG A 139 -50.67 17.83 31.79
N ILE A 140 -49.97 18.55 32.66
CA ILE A 140 -50.31 18.95 34.03
C ILE A 140 -49.25 19.99 34.41
#